data_AF-A0A958SVF0-F1
#
_entry.id   AF-A0A958SVF0-F1
#
_cell.length_a   1.000
_cell.length_b   1.000
_cell.length_c   1.000
_cell.angle_alpha   90.00
_cell.angle_beta   90.00
_cell.angle_gamma   90.00
#
_symmetry.space_group_name_H-M   'P 1'
#
loop_
_entity.id
_entity.type
_entity.pdbx_description
1 polymer ?
#
loop_
_entity_poly.entity_id
_entity_poly.type
_entity_poly.pdbx_seq_one_letter_code
_entity_poly.pdbx_strand_id
1 'polypeptide(L)'
;SCSTEEMDRQEDLVGVWEQKGFLEDSGHRLVLAQDHTGIHIYREVHDNAVTSSAVAIYWESMEGNKVRISGGLDLFEDIILTINPEGQLVAENQAILPFEKISNTTLDYY
;
A
#
# COMPACT_ATOMS: atom_id res chain seq x y z
N SER A 1 -12.40 -0.35 25.65
CA SER A 1 -11.10 -1.01 25.48
C SER A 1 -10.68 -0.85 24.05
N CYS A 2 -9.71 0.02 23.75
CA CYS A 2 -8.84 -0.21 22.60
C CYS A 2 -7.87 -1.30 23.07
N SER A 3 -7.94 -2.50 22.51
CA SER A 3 -7.01 -3.56 22.87
C SER A 3 -5.65 -3.22 22.28
N THR A 4 -4.59 -3.41 23.07
CA THR A 4 -3.20 -3.22 22.66
C THR A 4 -2.84 -4.00 21.39
N GLU A 5 -3.55 -5.12 21.14
CA GLU A 5 -3.44 -5.92 19.92
C GLU A 5 -3.87 -5.20 18.63
N GLU A 6 -4.80 -4.24 18.71
CA GLU A 6 -5.17 -3.41 17.54
C GLU A 6 -4.09 -2.37 17.23
N MET A 7 -3.41 -1.85 18.27
CA MET A 7 -2.31 -0.89 18.11
C MET A 7 -1.06 -1.53 17.49
N ASP A 8 -0.66 -2.72 17.97
CA ASP A 8 0.53 -3.42 17.44
C ASP A 8 0.37 -3.74 15.94
N ARG A 9 -0.85 -4.10 15.49
CA ARG A 9 -1.12 -4.41 14.07
C ARG A 9 -1.17 -3.17 13.18
N GLN A 10 -1.46 -1.99 13.73
CA GLN A 10 -1.39 -0.74 12.97
C GLN A 10 0.05 -0.32 12.70
N GLU A 11 0.95 -0.50 13.67
CA GLU A 11 2.39 -0.21 13.47
C GLU A 11 3.00 -1.09 12.37
N ASP A 12 2.54 -2.34 12.25
CA ASP A 12 2.99 -3.26 11.21
C ASP A 12 2.59 -2.80 9.79
N LEU A 13 1.49 -2.06 9.64
CA LEU A 13 1.03 -1.53 8.34
C LEU A 13 1.71 -0.22 7.95
N VAL A 14 2.07 0.62 8.92
CA VAL A 14 2.72 1.90 8.66
C VAL A 14 4.06 1.70 7.95
N GLY A 15 4.27 2.47 6.89
CA GLY A 15 5.50 2.42 6.10
C GLY A 15 5.28 2.52 4.60
N VAL A 16 6.26 2.01 3.85
CA VAL A 16 6.26 2.04 2.38
C VAL A 16 6.24 0.61 1.86
N TRP A 17 5.33 0.36 0.95
CA TRP A 17 5.06 -0.92 0.33
C TRP A 17 5.18 -0.80 -1.18
N GLU A 18 5.84 -1.76 -1.83
CA GLU A 18 6.18 -1.66 -3.24
C GLU A 18 5.98 -2.99 -3.96
N GLN A 19 5.41 -2.94 -5.16
CA GLN A 19 5.42 -4.09 -6.06
C GLN A 19 6.78 -4.31 -6.68
N LYS A 20 7.17 -5.57 -6.79
CA LYS A 20 8.37 -5.97 -7.52
C LYS A 20 8.33 -5.42 -8.94
N GLY A 21 9.41 -4.77 -9.36
CA GLY A 21 9.53 -4.16 -10.68
C GLY A 21 9.10 -2.70 -10.74
N PHE A 22 8.63 -2.09 -9.65
CA PHE A 22 8.24 -0.67 -9.61
C PHE A 22 9.32 0.28 -10.17
N LEU A 23 10.61 0.02 -9.89
CA LEU A 23 11.72 0.82 -10.41
C LEU A 23 12.21 0.39 -11.81
N GLU A 24 11.82 -0.79 -12.29
CA GLU A 24 12.36 -1.42 -13.50
C GLU A 24 11.40 -1.29 -14.71
N ASP A 25 10.10 -1.45 -14.47
CA ASP A 25 9.03 -1.51 -15.47
C ASP A 25 7.87 -0.62 -14.99
N SER A 26 6.85 -1.25 -14.44
CA SER A 26 5.59 -0.66 -14.08
C SER A 26 5.16 -1.29 -12.77
N GLY A 27 4.48 -0.50 -11.96
CA GLY A 27 4.07 -0.98 -10.67
C GLY A 27 3.50 0.11 -9.81
N HIS A 28 3.12 -0.34 -8.63
CA HIS A 28 2.45 0.47 -7.64
C HIS A 28 3.32 0.52 -6.37
N ARG A 29 3.34 1.69 -5.74
CA ARG A 29 3.88 1.90 -4.40
C ARG A 29 2.79 2.51 -3.52
N LEU A 30 2.68 2.02 -2.30
CA LEU A 30 1.77 2.52 -1.28
C LEU A 30 2.59 3.08 -0.12
N VAL A 31 2.24 4.28 0.30
CA VAL A 31 2.77 4.91 1.51
C VAL A 31 1.62 5.00 2.50
N LEU A 32 1.71 4.28 3.61
CA LEU A 32 0.67 4.23 4.64
C LEU A 32 1.18 4.97 5.88
N ALA A 33 0.63 6.15 6.14
CA ALA A 33 0.99 6.99 7.29
C ALA A 33 0.15 6.65 8.51
N GLN A 34 0.70 6.90 9.70
CA GLN A 34 0.08 6.54 10.99
C GLN A 34 -1.27 7.22 11.25
N ASP A 35 -1.57 8.33 10.57
CA ASP A 35 -2.81 9.08 10.69
C ASP A 35 -3.92 8.60 9.73
N HIS A 36 -3.80 7.38 9.21
CA HIS A 36 -4.74 6.75 8.28
C HIS A 36 -4.83 7.43 6.90
N THR A 37 -3.89 8.33 6.61
CA THR A 37 -3.68 8.88 5.27
C THR A 37 -2.56 8.14 4.55
N GLY A 38 -2.45 8.36 3.24
CA GLY A 38 -1.38 7.78 2.46
C GLY A 38 -1.27 8.35 1.06
N ILE A 39 -0.30 7.80 0.34
CA ILE A 39 -0.07 8.12 -1.06
C ILE A 39 -0.01 6.80 -1.84
N HIS A 40 -0.82 6.68 -2.89
CA HIS A 40 -0.59 5.70 -3.93
C HIS A 40 0.23 6.34 -5.05
N ILE A 41 1.29 5.66 -5.45
CA ILE A 41 2.15 6.08 -6.55
C ILE A 41 2.07 4.99 -7.62
N TYR A 42 1.75 5.40 -8.83
CA TYR A 42 1.87 4.55 -10.01
C TYR A 42 3.07 5.03 -10.83
N ARG A 43 3.82 4.06 -11.35
CA ARG A 43 4.90 4.30 -12.29
C ARG A 43 4.76 3.33 -13.43
N GLU A 44 5.04 3.80 -14.64
CA GLU A 44 5.09 3.01 -15.85
C GLU A 44 6.26 3.45 -16.71
N VAL A 45 7.02 2.48 -17.19
CA VAL A 45 8.06 2.67 -18.19
C VAL A 45 7.54 2.12 -19.51
N HIS A 46 7.34 3.00 -20.49
CA HIS A 46 6.98 2.61 -21.85
C HIS A 46 8.06 3.12 -22.81
N ASP A 47 8.69 2.20 -23.55
CA ASP A 47 9.87 2.46 -24.37
C ASP A 47 11.02 3.11 -23.57
N ASN A 48 11.19 4.43 -23.71
CA ASN A 48 12.20 5.25 -23.02
C ASN A 48 11.56 6.40 -22.22
N ALA A 49 10.24 6.38 -22.05
CA ALA A 49 9.49 7.37 -21.29
C ALA A 49 9.06 6.78 -19.95
N VAL A 50 9.17 7.58 -18.90
CA VAL A 50 8.65 7.25 -17.57
C VAL A 50 7.46 8.15 -17.30
N THR A 51 6.30 7.53 -17.09
CA THR A 51 5.12 8.21 -16.59
C THR A 51 4.92 7.84 -15.13
N SER A 52 4.57 8.82 -14.30
CA SER A 52 4.22 8.56 -12.91
C SER A 52 3.10 9.48 -12.46
N SER A 53 2.24 8.95 -11.60
CA SER A 53 1.21 9.69 -10.89
C SER A 53 1.30 9.40 -9.40
N ALA A 54 0.89 10.36 -8.59
CA ALA A 54 0.76 10.22 -7.16
C ALA A 54 -0.59 10.78 -6.73
N VAL A 55 -1.32 10.00 -5.95
CA VAL A 55 -2.70 10.28 -5.55
C VAL A 55 -2.86 10.02 -4.07
N ALA A 56 -3.59 10.90 -3.39
CA ALA A 56 -3.91 10.73 -1.99
C ALA A 56 -4.87 9.55 -1.80
N ILE A 57 -4.62 8.75 -0.77
CA ILE A 57 -5.46 7.64 -0.35
C ILE A 57 -5.75 7.75 1.15
N TYR A 58 -6.81 7.09 1.59
CA TYR A 58 -7.08 6.79 2.99
C TYR A 58 -6.99 5.29 3.19
N TRP A 59 -6.67 4.87 4.41
CA TRP A 59 -6.62 3.46 4.73
C TRP A 59 -7.12 3.16 6.15
N GLU A 60 -7.69 1.98 6.32
CA GLU A 60 -8.21 1.52 7.61
C GLU A 60 -7.77 0.08 7.85
N SER A 61 -7.19 -0.18 9.02
CA SER A 61 -6.93 -1.54 9.49
C SER A 61 -8.24 -2.25 9.78
N MET A 62 -8.35 -3.51 9.36
CA MET A 62 -9.50 -4.38 9.58
C MET A 62 -9.05 -5.64 10.36
N GLU A 63 -10.02 -6.37 10.90
CA GLU A 63 -9.74 -7.65 11.55
C GLU A 63 -9.05 -8.65 10.61
N GLY A 64 -8.15 -9.48 11.17
CA GLY A 64 -7.51 -10.57 10.43
C GLY A 64 -6.37 -10.13 9.51
N ASN A 65 -5.59 -9.11 9.90
CA ASN A 65 -4.45 -8.56 9.13
C ASN A 65 -4.85 -8.00 7.76
N LYS A 66 -6.07 -7.44 7.70
CA LYS A 66 -6.61 -6.84 6.49
C LYS A 66 -6.49 -5.32 6.56
N VAL A 67 -6.35 -4.69 5.41
CA VAL A 67 -6.37 -3.23 5.26
C VAL A 67 -7.28 -2.87 4.10
N ARG A 68 -8.19 -1.93 4.33
CA ARG A 68 -8.99 -1.30 3.28
C ARG A 68 -8.28 -0.04 2.85
N ILE A 69 -8.12 0.16 1.54
CA ILE A 69 -7.58 1.39 0.95
C ILE A 69 -8.69 2.03 0.12
N SER A 70 -8.92 3.32 0.32
CA SER A 70 -9.95 4.10 -0.37
C SER A 70 -9.37 5.38 -0.99
N GLY A 71 -9.97 5.80 -2.11
CA GLY A 71 -9.56 6.98 -2.87
C GLY A 71 -8.36 6.75 -3.81
N GLY A 72 -8.18 7.68 -4.75
CA GLY A 72 -6.95 7.84 -5.54
C GLY A 72 -6.67 6.80 -6.64
N LEU A 73 -7.08 5.55 -6.51
CA LEU A 73 -6.89 4.56 -7.57
C LEU A 73 -7.90 4.82 -8.70
N ASP A 74 -7.43 5.19 -9.90
CA ASP A 74 -8.26 5.23 -11.13
C ASP A 74 -8.85 3.85 -11.52
N LEU A 75 -8.62 2.82 -10.69
CA LEU A 75 -9.11 1.46 -10.78
C LEU A 75 -10.01 1.15 -9.56
N PHE A 76 -11.29 1.50 -9.66
CA PHE A 76 -12.40 0.93 -8.88
C PHE A 76 -12.43 1.19 -7.35
N GLU A 77 -13.59 0.87 -6.78
CA GLU A 77 -13.96 0.91 -5.37
C GLU A 77 -12.87 0.39 -4.43
N ASP A 78 -12.97 0.81 -3.17
CA ASP A 78 -12.07 0.44 -2.08
C ASP A 78 -11.49 -0.98 -2.20
N ILE A 79 -10.16 -1.06 -2.20
CA ILE A 79 -9.46 -2.33 -2.28
C ILE A 79 -9.20 -2.86 -0.87
N ILE A 80 -9.43 -4.15 -0.67
CA ILE A 80 -9.04 -4.85 0.55
C ILE A 80 -7.78 -5.68 0.25
N LEU A 81 -6.73 -5.39 0.98
CA LEU A 81 -5.47 -6.15 0.98
C LEU A 81 -5.34 -6.91 2.30
N THR A 82 -4.65 -8.04 2.26
CA THR A 82 -4.36 -8.87 3.44
C THR A 82 -2.86 -9.06 3.53
N ILE A 83 -2.29 -9.01 4.74
CA ILE A 83 -0.90 -9.42 4.97
C ILE A 83 -0.86 -10.95 4.95
N ASN A 84 -0.16 -11.52 3.96
CA ASN A 84 0.04 -12.97 3.86
C ASN A 84 1.13 -13.45 4.87
N PRO A 85 1.30 -14.78 5.05
CA PRO A 85 2.35 -15.32 5.94
C PRO A 85 3.78 -14.90 5.59
N GLU A 86 4.02 -14.50 4.35
CA GLU A 86 5.31 -13.99 3.86
C GLU A 86 5.53 -12.50 4.20
N GLY A 87 4.57 -11.84 4.84
CA GLY A 87 4.66 -10.43 5.24
C GLY A 87 4.42 -9.45 4.09
N GLN A 88 3.76 -9.88 3.01
CA GLN A 88 3.41 -9.06 1.86
C GLN A 88 1.94 -8.65 1.90
N LEU A 89 1.62 -7.47 1.39
CA LEU A 89 0.23 -7.08 1.15
C LEU A 89 -0.23 -7.66 -0.18
N VAL A 90 -1.30 -8.46 -0.13
CA VAL A 90 -1.88 -9.11 -1.31
C VAL A 90 -3.36 -8.79 -1.44
N ALA A 91 -3.83 -8.58 -2.67
CA ALA A 91 -5.25 -8.43 -2.94
C ALA A 91 -5.92 -9.81 -2.99
N GLU A 92 -7.04 -9.99 -2.26
CA GLU A 92 -7.73 -11.30 -2.23
C GLU A 92 -8.44 -11.62 -3.57
N ASN A 93 -8.87 -10.59 -4.32
CA ASN A 93 -9.79 -10.74 -5.46
C ASN A 93 -9.34 -10.04 -6.75
N GLN A 94 -8.09 -9.56 -6.84
CA GLN A 94 -7.60 -8.82 -8.01
C GLN A 94 -6.25 -9.34 -8.48
N ALA A 95 -5.98 -9.21 -9.79
CA ALA A 95 -4.70 -9.56 -10.42
C ALA A 95 -3.59 -8.53 -10.12
N ILE A 96 -3.57 -8.01 -8.89
CA ILE A 96 -2.58 -7.06 -8.40
C ILE A 96 -1.42 -7.86 -7.82
N LEU A 97 -0.21 -7.55 -8.26
CA LEU A 97 1.00 -8.17 -7.71
C LEU A 97 1.15 -7.84 -6.22
N PRO A 98 1.71 -8.75 -5.42
CA PRO A 98 2.01 -8.49 -4.01
C PRO A 98 2.86 -7.24 -3.81
N PHE A 99 2.61 -6.51 -2.72
CA PHE A 99 3.49 -5.44 -2.27
C PHE A 99 4.40 -5.94 -1.14
N GLU A 100 5.69 -5.64 -1.26
CA GLU A 100 6.70 -5.91 -0.25
C GLU A 100 6.93 -4.65 0.59
N LYS A 101 7.10 -4.81 1.90
CA LYS A 101 7.44 -3.68 2.77
C LYS A 101 8.91 -3.31 2.57
N ILE A 102 9.17 -2.10 2.10
CA ILE A 102 10.53 -1.59 1.85
C ILE A 102 10.98 -0.57 2.90
N SER A 103 10.05 -0.03 3.71
CA SER A 103 10.35 0.86 4.83
C SER A 103 9.29 0.74 5.92
N ASN A 104 9.71 0.87 7.18
CA ASN A 104 8.82 0.96 8.35
C ASN A 104 8.41 2.40 8.68
N THR A 105 8.87 3.38 7.91
CA THR A 105 8.58 4.80 8.12
C THR A 105 8.14 5.46 6.83
N THR A 106 7.47 6.60 6.94
CA THR A 106 7.03 7.42 5.80
C THR A 106 7.87 8.71 5.64
N LEU A 107 9.02 8.82 6.32
CA LEU A 107 9.82 10.05 6.41
C LEU A 107 10.30 10.61 5.07
N ASP A 108 10.51 9.76 4.06
CA ASP A 108 10.93 10.23 2.73
C ASP A 108 9.76 10.83 1.90
N TYR A 109 8.55 10.80 2.45
CA TYR A 109 7.31 11.20 1.77
C TYR A 109 6.51 12.28 2.51
N TYR A 110 6.91 12.63 3.74
CA TYR A 110 6.25 13.61 4.60
C TYR A 110 7.25 14.53 5.31
#